data_AF-A0A7J7H6C7-F1
#
_entry.id   AF-A0A7J7H6C7-F1
#
_cell.length_a   1.000
_cell.length_b   1.000
_cell.length_c   1.000
_cell.angle_alpha   90.00
_cell.angle_beta   90.00
_cell.angle_gamma   90.00
#
_symmetry.space_group_name_H-M   'P 1'
#
loop_
_entity.id
_entity.type
_entity.pdbx_description
1 polymer ?
#
loop_
_entity_poly.entity_id
_entity_poly.type
_entity_poly.pdbx_seq_one_letter_code
_entity_poly.pdbx_strand_id
1 'polypeptide(L)'
;MAFDRAAWRRRIRVANPSGFEGFVRDKYTILLETRERMLATEVITSWGYSFDSLSSIPAKPLYFNERYLNVKKVLVDTFFGPPKEGVYSSSVQSTLYQMAEAVLARFPDISSIQ
;
A
#
# COMPACT_ATOMS: atom_id res chain seq x y z
N MET A 1 11.66 -22.38 -5.41
CA MET A 1 11.01 -21.11 -5.82
C MET A 1 11.86 -19.96 -5.29
N ALA A 2 12.54 -19.23 -6.19
CA ALA A 2 13.28 -18.03 -5.81
C ALA A 2 12.33 -16.84 -5.93
N PHE A 3 11.99 -16.23 -4.79
CA PHE A 3 11.21 -15.00 -4.77
C PHE A 3 12.17 -13.83 -5.04
N ASP A 4 12.13 -13.28 -6.26
CA ASP A 4 12.71 -11.97 -6.50
C ASP A 4 11.86 -10.93 -5.75
N ARG A 5 12.48 -10.17 -4.84
CA ARG A 5 11.80 -9.24 -3.92
C ARG A 5 12.19 -7.82 -4.27
N ALA A 6 11.25 -7.07 -4.82
CA ALA A 6 11.39 -5.62 -4.98
C ALA A 6 10.90 -4.92 -3.68
N ALA A 7 11.56 -3.83 -3.29
CA ALA A 7 11.23 -3.09 -2.07
C ALA A 7 11.18 -1.57 -2.30
N TRP A 8 10.22 -0.88 -1.66
CA TRP A 8 10.06 0.57 -1.71
C TRP A 8 9.90 1.16 -0.32
N ARG A 9 10.53 2.33 -0.07
CA ARG A 9 10.45 3.09 1.18
C ARG A 9 10.14 4.55 0.89
N ARG A 10 9.13 5.14 1.55
CA ARG A 10 8.83 6.59 1.47
C ARG A 10 8.11 7.12 2.70
N ARG A 11 8.52 8.31 3.16
CA ARG A 11 7.77 9.10 4.15
C ARG A 11 6.62 9.86 3.48
N ILE A 12 5.42 9.71 4.04
CA ILE A 12 4.19 10.31 3.54
C ILE A 12 3.49 11.04 4.69
N ARG A 13 2.94 12.22 4.40
CA ARG A 13 2.08 12.98 5.31
C ARG A 13 0.82 13.38 4.56
N VAL A 14 -0.33 13.22 5.17
CA VAL A 14 -1.62 13.65 4.63
C VAL A 14 -2.29 14.63 5.58
N ALA A 15 -2.91 15.66 5.01
CA ALA A 15 -3.71 16.65 5.73
C ALA A 15 -5.23 16.39 5.60
N ASN A 16 -5.64 15.40 4.79
CA ASN A 16 -7.02 14.96 4.66
C ASN A 16 -7.51 14.32 5.98
N PRO A 17 -8.83 14.37 6.25
CA PRO A 17 -9.40 13.78 7.45
C PRO A 17 -9.12 12.26 7.50
N SER A 18 -8.30 11.84 8.46
CA SER A 18 -8.21 10.45 8.92
C SER A 18 -8.99 10.33 10.22
N GLY A 19 -9.76 9.26 10.37
CA GLY A 19 -10.41 8.91 11.63
C GLY A 19 -9.68 7.82 12.40
N PHE A 20 -10.09 7.65 13.64
CA PHE A 20 -9.87 6.47 14.47
C PHE A 20 -10.97 6.39 15.52
N GLU A 21 -11.99 5.60 15.22
CA GLU A 21 -13.20 5.41 16.05
C GLU A 21 -13.64 3.94 16.00
N GLY A 22 -14.45 3.50 16.96
CA GLY A 22 -14.98 2.13 17.02
C GLY A 22 -13.97 1.07 17.47
N PHE A 23 -12.85 1.47 18.08
CA PHE A 23 -11.88 0.53 18.66
C PHE A 23 -12.37 -0.04 19.99
N VAL A 24 -11.88 -1.24 20.35
CA VAL A 24 -12.22 -1.90 21.62
C VAL A 24 -11.78 -1.01 22.78
N ARG A 25 -12.70 -0.74 23.72
CA ARG A 25 -12.41 0.00 24.95
C ARG A 25 -12.36 -0.95 26.13
N ASP A 26 -11.32 -0.80 26.92
CA ASP A 26 -11.13 -1.49 28.19
C ASP A 26 -10.73 -0.50 29.30
N LYS A 27 -10.45 -1.03 30.49
CA LYS A 27 -10.02 -0.22 31.65
C LYS A 27 -8.69 0.50 31.45
N TYR A 28 -7.95 0.21 30.39
CA TYR A 28 -6.67 0.85 30.03
C TYR A 28 -6.83 1.88 28.90
N THR A 29 -8.03 2.00 28.32
CA THR A 29 -8.27 2.81 27.12
C THR A 29 -8.58 4.25 27.48
N ILE A 30 -7.54 5.09 27.45
CA ILE A 30 -7.65 6.55 27.64
C ILE A 30 -7.78 7.33 26.32
N LEU A 31 -7.51 6.67 25.19
CA LEU A 31 -7.51 7.32 23.88
C LEU A 31 -8.93 7.78 23.52
N LEU A 32 -9.04 9.04 23.10
CA LEU A 32 -10.28 9.60 22.58
C LEU A 32 -10.46 9.21 21.12
N GLU A 33 -11.70 8.97 20.73
CA GLU A 33 -12.04 8.79 19.33
C GLU A 33 -11.91 10.13 18.59
N THR A 34 -11.48 10.07 17.34
CA THR A 34 -11.42 11.25 16.48
C THR A 34 -11.88 10.91 15.09
N ARG A 35 -12.58 11.85 14.46
CA ARG A 35 -12.95 11.78 13.05
C ARG A 35 -11.95 12.48 12.14
N GLU A 36 -11.07 13.29 12.72
CA GLU A 36 -10.03 14.04 12.02
C GLU A 36 -8.71 14.01 12.80
N ARG A 37 -7.65 13.50 12.16
CA ARG A 37 -6.27 13.56 12.65
C ARG A 37 -5.29 13.66 11.49
N MET A 38 -4.11 14.20 11.78
CA MET A 38 -2.97 14.06 10.87
C MET A 38 -2.48 12.61 10.85
N LEU A 39 -2.18 12.10 9.66
CA LEU A 39 -1.51 10.82 9.46
C LEU A 39 -0.15 11.05 8.81
N ALA A 40 0.91 10.65 9.52
CA ALA A 40 2.27 10.64 9.03
C ALA A 40 2.82 9.22 9.16
N THR A 41 3.25 8.63 8.05
CA THR A 41 3.78 7.26 8.04
C THR A 41 4.97 7.13 7.10
N GLU A 42 5.81 6.15 7.36
CA GLU A 42 6.81 5.68 6.41
C GLU A 42 6.34 4.35 5.85
N VAL A 43 5.95 4.35 4.57
CA VAL A 43 5.53 3.12 3.90
C VAL A 43 6.78 2.38 3.47
N ILE A 44 6.94 1.17 3.99
CA ILE A 44 7.91 0.18 3.53
C ILE A 44 7.09 -0.96 2.96
N THR A 45 7.36 -1.33 1.72
CA THR A 45 6.66 -2.45 1.09
C THR A 45 7.61 -3.32 0.30
N SER A 46 7.27 -4.60 0.20
CA SER A 46 7.91 -5.52 -0.74
C SER A 46 6.89 -6.47 -1.34
N TRP A 47 7.17 -6.97 -2.53
CA TRP A 47 6.30 -7.90 -3.22
C TRP A 47 7.07 -9.01 -3.89
N GLY A 48 6.39 -10.15 -4.07
CA GLY A 48 6.93 -11.33 -4.73
C GLY A 48 6.25 -11.56 -6.07
N TYR A 49 7.04 -11.91 -7.07
CA TYR A 49 6.53 -12.36 -8.36
C TYR A 49 6.27 -13.87 -8.36
N SER A 50 5.25 -14.29 -9.10
CA SER A 50 4.98 -15.71 -9.36
C SER A 50 5.14 -16.00 -10.84
N PHE A 51 6.22 -16.71 -11.17
CA PHE A 51 6.48 -17.24 -12.51
C PHE A 51 6.62 -18.76 -12.42
N ASP A 52 5.92 -19.49 -13.29
CA ASP A 52 5.93 -20.96 -13.27
C ASP A 52 7.29 -21.55 -13.67
N SER A 53 8.06 -20.82 -14.49
CA SER A 53 9.35 -21.25 -15.01
C SER A 53 10.25 -20.06 -15.37
N LEU A 54 11.55 -20.30 -15.57
CA LEU A 54 12.48 -19.28 -16.05
C LEU A 54 12.12 -18.74 -17.43
N SER A 55 11.52 -19.57 -18.29
CA SER A 55 11.00 -19.15 -19.60
C SER A 55 9.75 -18.27 -19.50
N SER A 56 9.05 -18.30 -18.37
CA SER A 56 7.89 -17.43 -18.11
C SER A 56 8.31 -16.02 -17.66
N ILE A 57 9.60 -15.81 -17.35
CA ILE A 57 10.11 -14.49 -16.97
C ILE A 57 10.18 -13.62 -18.23
N PRO A 58 9.55 -12.44 -18.23
CA PRO A 58 9.58 -11.55 -19.39
C PRO A 58 11.00 -11.16 -19.77
N ALA A 59 11.42 -11.50 -20.98
CA ALA A 59 12.73 -11.11 -21.54
C ALA A 59 12.80 -9.63 -21.98
N LYS A 60 11.75 -8.84 -21.69
CA LYS A 60 11.67 -7.43 -22.03
C LYS A 60 12.72 -6.65 -21.23
N PRO A 61 13.60 -5.87 -21.87
CA PRO A 61 14.51 -4.97 -21.16
C PRO A 61 13.72 -4.06 -20.21
N LEU A 62 14.26 -3.84 -19.01
CA LEU A 62 13.69 -2.95 -17.98
C LEU A 62 12.31 -3.36 -17.42
N TYR A 63 11.81 -4.57 -17.69
CA TYR A 63 10.52 -5.04 -17.20
C TYR A 63 10.29 -4.79 -15.70
N PHE A 64 11.24 -5.21 -14.87
CA PHE A 64 11.14 -5.05 -13.41
C PHE A 64 11.23 -3.59 -12.95
N ASN A 65 11.98 -2.75 -13.65
CA ASN A 65 12.05 -1.31 -13.36
C ASN A 65 10.74 -0.61 -13.68
N GLU A 66 10.14 -0.90 -14.85
CA GLU A 66 8.81 -0.39 -15.20
C GLU A 66 7.77 -0.87 -14.19
N ARG A 67 7.82 -2.16 -13.81
CA ARG A 67 6.91 -2.74 -12.82
C ARG A 67 7.05 -2.05 -11.46
N TYR A 68 8.28 -1.81 -11.01
CA TYR A 68 8.56 -1.08 -9.77
C TYR A 68 7.95 0.33 -9.78
N LEU A 69 8.12 1.08 -10.87
CA LEU A 69 7.55 2.42 -11.00
C LEU A 69 6.01 2.37 -11.01
N ASN A 70 5.43 1.39 -11.70
CA ASN A 70 3.97 1.23 -11.78
C ASN A 70 3.36 0.84 -10.43
N VAL A 71 3.95 -0.11 -9.70
CA VAL A 71 3.50 -0.50 -8.35
C VAL A 71 3.58 0.70 -7.41
N LYS A 72 4.72 1.42 -7.42
CA LYS A 72 4.87 2.65 -6.64
C LYS A 72 3.82 3.69 -6.97
N LYS A 73 3.45 3.84 -8.24
CA LYS A 73 2.40 4.77 -8.66
C LYS A 73 1.05 4.37 -8.06
N VAL A 74 0.68 3.10 -8.17
CA VAL A 74 -0.58 2.58 -7.60
C VAL A 74 -0.63 2.81 -6.09
N LEU A 75 0.44 2.49 -5.36
CA LEU A 75 0.49 2.70 -3.91
C LEU A 75 0.30 4.17 -3.50
N VAL A 76 0.94 5.10 -4.23
CA VAL A 76 0.82 6.54 -4.00
C VAL A 76 -0.58 7.03 -4.37
N ASP A 77 -1.09 6.66 -5.53
CA ASP A 77 -2.42 7.06 -5.99
C ASP A 77 -3.52 6.56 -5.04
N THR A 78 -3.43 5.32 -4.56
CA THR A 78 -4.40 4.75 -3.61
C THR A 78 -4.30 5.42 -2.24
N PHE A 79 -3.09 5.73 -1.75
CA PHE A 79 -2.92 6.39 -0.46
C PHE A 79 -3.47 7.82 -0.44
N PHE A 80 -3.20 8.60 -1.49
CA PHE A 80 -3.64 10.00 -1.54
C PHE A 80 -5.05 10.17 -2.10
N GLY A 81 -5.51 9.27 -2.97
CA GLY A 81 -6.77 9.42 -3.67
C GLY A 81 -6.75 10.54 -4.73
N PRO A 82 -7.94 10.97 -5.18
CA PRO A 82 -8.07 12.09 -6.12
C PRO A 82 -7.46 13.37 -5.54
N PRO A 83 -6.62 14.14 -6.27
CA PRO A 83 -5.91 15.30 -5.71
C PRO A 83 -6.78 16.40 -5.10
N LYS A 84 -8.07 16.48 -5.49
CA LYS A 84 -9.01 17.50 -5.01
C LYS A 84 -9.75 17.11 -3.73
N GLU A 85 -10.06 15.82 -3.59
CA GLU A 85 -10.96 15.30 -2.53
C GLU A 85 -10.18 14.46 -1.51
N GLY A 86 -9.09 13.86 -1.95
CA GLY A 86 -8.36 12.80 -1.27
C GLY A 86 -9.22 11.58 -0.98
N VAL A 87 -8.74 10.73 -0.08
CA VAL A 87 -9.49 9.56 0.40
C VAL A 87 -9.51 9.57 1.93
N TYR A 88 -10.69 9.38 2.50
CA TYR A 88 -10.86 9.23 3.94
C TYR A 88 -10.27 7.89 4.40
N SER A 89 -9.44 7.95 5.44
CA SER A 89 -8.81 6.76 6.04
C SER A 89 -9.42 6.50 7.42
N SER A 90 -10.25 5.45 7.52
CA SER A 90 -10.85 4.98 8.79
C SER A 90 -9.82 4.37 9.75
N SER A 91 -8.79 3.73 9.22
CA SER A 91 -7.65 3.20 9.97
C SER A 91 -6.44 3.02 9.04
N VAL A 92 -5.24 2.96 9.62
CA VAL A 92 -4.02 2.68 8.83
C VAL A 92 -4.11 1.30 8.18
N GLN A 93 -4.66 0.33 8.90
CA GLN A 93 -4.85 -1.04 8.44
C GLN A 93 -5.76 -1.11 7.21
N SER A 94 -6.88 -0.38 7.23
CA SER A 94 -7.79 -0.30 6.08
C SER A 94 -7.09 0.26 4.85
N THR A 95 -6.33 1.34 5.00
CA THR A 95 -5.61 1.98 3.90
C THR A 95 -4.51 1.05 3.33
N LEU A 96 -3.74 0.37 4.20
CA LEU A 96 -2.73 -0.60 3.77
C LEU A 96 -3.36 -1.77 3.01
N TYR A 97 -4.51 -2.27 3.47
CA TYR A 97 -5.21 -3.36 2.80
C TYR A 97 -5.71 -2.94 1.40
N GLN A 98 -6.34 -1.77 1.29
CA GLN A 98 -6.78 -1.24 -0.01
C GLN A 98 -5.61 -1.02 -0.97
N MET A 99 -4.46 -0.57 -0.48
CA MET A 99 -3.23 -0.45 -1.26
C MET A 99 -2.75 -1.81 -1.78
N ALA A 100 -2.73 -2.83 -0.92
CA ALA A 100 -2.36 -4.19 -1.30
C ALA A 100 -3.30 -4.78 -2.35
N GLU A 101 -4.62 -4.67 -2.13
CA GLU A 101 -5.64 -5.14 -3.08
C GLU A 101 -5.51 -4.43 -4.44
N ALA A 102 -5.30 -3.11 -4.46
CA ALA A 102 -5.15 -2.35 -5.70
C ALA A 102 -3.91 -2.80 -6.52
N VAL A 103 -2.82 -3.17 -5.85
CA VAL A 103 -1.62 -3.70 -6.52
C VAL A 103 -1.91 -5.10 -7.10
N LEU A 104 -2.44 -6.01 -6.28
CA LEU A 104 -2.70 -7.40 -6.71
C LEU A 104 -3.73 -7.46 -7.85
N ALA A 105 -4.76 -6.61 -7.82
CA ALA A 105 -5.76 -6.52 -8.89
C ALA A 105 -5.17 -6.02 -10.23
N ARG A 106 -4.11 -5.19 -10.18
CA ARG A 106 -3.55 -4.54 -11.37
C ARG A 106 -2.35 -5.27 -11.97
N PHE A 107 -1.67 -6.11 -11.18
CA PHE A 107 -0.45 -6.80 -11.59
C PHE A 107 -0.56 -8.31 -11.30
N PRO A 108 -1.11 -9.10 -12.25
CA PRO A 108 -1.34 -10.53 -12.06
C PRO A 108 -0.09 -11.38 -11.85
N ASP A 109 1.09 -10.85 -12.20
CA ASP A 109 2.39 -11.47 -11.99
C ASP A 109 2.91 -11.32 -10.55
N ILE A 110 2.26 -10.50 -9.72
CA ILE A 110 2.56 -10.32 -8.31
C ILE A 110 1.63 -11.23 -7.50
N SER A 111 2.19 -12.18 -6.76
CA SER A 111 1.40 -13.13 -5.94
C SER A 111 1.13 -12.64 -4.53
N SER A 112 2.00 -11.76 -4.01
CA SER A 112 1.90 -11.27 -2.64
C SER A 112 2.59 -9.91 -2.48
N ILE A 113 2.09 -9.14 -1.52
CA ILE A 113 2.62 -7.83 -1.13
C ILE A 113 2.52 -7.69 0.39
N GLN A 114 3.54 -7.05 0.98
CA GLN A 114 3.65 -6.75 2.42
C GLN A 114 4.15 -5.33 2.62
#